data_AF-A0AA43V328-F1
#
_entry.id   AF-A0AA43V328-F1
#
_cell.length_a   1.000
_cell.length_b   1.000
_cell.length_c   1.000
_cell.angle_alpha   90.00
_cell.angle_beta   90.00
_cell.angle_gamma   90.00
#
_symmetry.space_group_name_H-M   'P 1'
#
loop_
_entity.id
_entity.type
_entity.pdbx_description
1 polymer ?
#
loop_
_entity_poly.entity_id
_entity_poly.type
_entity_poly.pdbx_seq_one_letter_code
_entity_poly.pdbx_strand_id
1 'polypeptide(L)'
;NGVKNAFDFPGFVPAYIRPLFCEGKGPFRFAALSGDPKDIERADEEMRKLFPENEKLLRWLDLAEEKISYQGLPSRIAWLGYGERAKMGLALNRLVRDGEISAPIVIGRDHLDAGSVASPNRETESMKDGSDAVGDWAVLNALINTAAGGSWISFHHGGGVGMGYSLHAGMVVVADG
;
A
#
# COMPACT_ATOMS: atom_id res chain seq x y z
N ASN A 1 -24.67 -30.86 1.35
CA ASN A 1 -25.13 -29.76 0.49
C ASN A 1 -24.06 -28.68 0.45
N GLY A 2 -23.62 -28.27 -0.73
CA GLY A 2 -22.57 -27.28 -0.95
C GLY A 2 -22.20 -27.20 -2.43
N VAL A 3 -21.68 -26.06 -2.89
CA VAL A 3 -21.23 -25.88 -4.27
C VAL A 3 -19.83 -26.50 -4.40
N LYS A 4 -19.74 -27.70 -4.97
CA LYS A 4 -18.49 -28.48 -5.03
C LYS A 4 -17.39 -27.82 -5.88
N ASN A 5 -17.80 -26.99 -6.83
CA ASN A 5 -16.96 -26.39 -7.85
C ASN A 5 -16.86 -24.87 -7.69
N ALA A 6 -17.00 -24.38 -6.45
CA ALA A 6 -16.98 -22.96 -6.15
C ALA A 6 -15.64 -22.27 -6.49
N PHE A 7 -14.54 -23.04 -6.55
CA PHE A 7 -13.19 -22.57 -6.84
C PHE A 7 -12.78 -22.83 -8.30
N ASP A 8 -13.72 -23.10 -9.21
CA ASP A 8 -13.44 -23.26 -10.65
C ASP A 8 -12.96 -21.94 -11.29
N PHE A 9 -13.16 -20.80 -10.63
CA PHE A 9 -12.57 -19.51 -11.00
C PHE A 9 -11.55 -19.06 -9.94
N PRO A 10 -10.40 -18.49 -10.36
CA PRO A 10 -9.33 -18.11 -9.44
C PRO A 10 -9.62 -16.79 -8.72
N GLY A 11 -8.96 -16.56 -7.59
CA GLY A 11 -8.84 -15.23 -7.01
C GLY A 11 -8.06 -14.27 -7.89
N PHE A 12 -8.31 -12.97 -7.72
CA PHE A 12 -7.71 -11.93 -8.55
C PHE A 12 -6.19 -11.79 -8.36
N VAL A 13 -5.65 -12.18 -7.20
CA VAL A 13 -4.22 -12.07 -6.92
C VAL A 13 -3.38 -13.06 -7.73
N PRO A 14 -3.63 -14.39 -7.67
CA PRO A 14 -2.93 -15.34 -8.53
C PRO A 14 -3.15 -15.04 -10.02
N ALA A 15 -4.33 -14.54 -10.40
CA ALA A 15 -4.66 -14.26 -11.80
C ALA A 15 -3.99 -13.01 -12.38
N TYR A 16 -3.86 -11.93 -11.60
CA TYR A 16 -3.49 -10.61 -12.14
C TYR A 16 -2.47 -9.81 -11.31
N ILE A 17 -2.54 -9.87 -9.97
CA ILE A 17 -1.81 -8.92 -9.10
C ILE A 17 -0.46 -9.45 -8.65
N ARG A 18 -0.27 -10.76 -8.55
CA ARG A 18 0.97 -11.37 -8.03
C ARG A 18 2.26 -10.85 -8.71
N PRO A 19 2.32 -10.61 -10.03
CA PRO A 19 3.50 -10.01 -10.64
C PRO A 19 3.88 -8.63 -10.06
N LEU A 20 2.89 -7.82 -9.67
CA LEU A 20 3.14 -6.53 -9.01
C LEU A 20 3.72 -6.73 -7.60
N PHE A 21 3.22 -7.72 -6.85
CA PHE A 21 3.76 -8.06 -5.53
C PHE A 21 5.21 -8.55 -5.61
N CYS A 22 5.58 -9.27 -6.68
CA CYS A 22 6.98 -9.67 -6.90
C CYS A 22 7.94 -8.48 -7.07
N GLU A 23 7.45 -7.30 -7.49
CA GLU A 23 8.21 -6.05 -7.55
C GLU A 23 8.07 -5.20 -6.27
N GLY A 24 7.43 -5.73 -5.23
CA GLY A 24 7.13 -5.01 -4.00
C GLY A 24 6.09 -3.90 -4.18
N LYS A 25 5.34 -3.88 -5.28
CA LYS A 25 4.23 -2.93 -5.48
C LYS A 25 3.03 -3.34 -4.64
N GLY A 26 2.25 -2.36 -4.27
CA GLY A 26 1.04 -2.54 -3.47
C GLY A 26 0.38 -1.21 -3.20
N PRO A 27 -0.69 -1.17 -2.39
CA PRO A 27 -1.52 0.01 -2.21
C PRO A 27 -0.91 1.06 -1.28
N PHE A 28 0.31 1.49 -1.60
CA PHE A 28 1.02 2.62 -0.98
C PHE A 28 0.18 3.89 -1.10
N ARG A 29 0.01 4.58 0.02
CA ARG A 29 -0.83 5.78 0.12
C ARG A 29 -0.25 6.78 1.10
N PHE A 30 -0.69 8.01 0.98
CA PHE A 30 -0.41 9.04 1.95
C PHE A 30 -1.59 10.01 2.10
N ALA A 31 -1.65 10.73 3.22
CA ALA A 31 -2.66 11.73 3.50
C ALA A 31 -2.06 13.00 4.10
N ALA A 32 -2.60 14.15 3.70
CA ALA A 32 -2.16 15.46 4.18
C ALA A 32 -2.87 15.83 5.49
N LEU A 33 -2.11 15.97 6.59
CA LEU A 33 -2.67 16.33 7.90
C LEU A 33 -3.16 17.78 7.98
N SER A 34 -2.76 18.63 7.02
CA SER A 34 -3.25 20.00 6.87
C SER A 34 -4.74 20.05 6.53
N GLY A 35 -5.26 19.03 5.84
CA GLY A 35 -6.57 19.07 5.20
C GLY A 35 -6.62 19.87 3.90
N ASP A 36 -5.50 20.44 3.42
CA ASP A 36 -5.45 21.23 2.18
C ASP A 36 -5.20 20.31 0.96
N PRO A 37 -6.11 20.29 -0.04
CA PRO A 37 -5.90 19.56 -1.29
C PRO A 37 -4.60 19.87 -2.02
N LYS A 38 -4.07 21.10 -1.88
CA LYS A 38 -2.83 21.54 -2.55
C LYS A 38 -1.61 20.75 -2.12
N ASP A 39 -1.60 20.21 -0.91
CA ASP A 39 -0.50 19.35 -0.44
C ASP A 39 -0.45 18.03 -1.23
N ILE A 40 -1.61 17.49 -1.63
CA ILE A 40 -1.68 16.31 -2.49
C ILE A 40 -1.31 16.66 -3.93
N GLU A 41 -1.77 17.80 -4.45
CA GLU A 41 -1.38 18.28 -5.79
C GLU A 41 0.15 18.45 -5.88
N ARG A 42 0.78 19.07 -4.87
CA ARG A 42 2.23 19.24 -4.81
C ARG A 42 2.98 17.90 -4.70
N ALA A 43 2.43 16.95 -3.96
CA ALA A 43 2.98 15.59 -3.88
C ALA A 43 2.85 14.83 -5.21
N ASP A 44 1.74 14.99 -5.94
CA ASP A 44 1.53 14.41 -7.27
C ASP A 44 2.54 14.97 -8.28
N GLU A 45 2.81 16.28 -8.26
CA GLU A 45 3.88 16.89 -9.05
C GLU A 45 5.26 16.31 -8.74
N GLU A 46 5.55 16.08 -7.45
CA GLU A 46 6.82 15.47 -7.04
C GLU A 46 6.94 14.03 -7.54
N MET A 47 5.87 13.23 -7.44
CA MET A 47 5.86 11.88 -8.02
C MET A 47 6.15 11.89 -9.52
N ARG A 48 5.56 12.83 -10.28
CA ARG A 48 5.83 12.97 -11.72
C ARG A 48 7.31 13.28 -12.00
N LYS A 49 7.95 14.12 -11.17
CA LYS A 49 9.38 14.47 -11.28
C LYS A 49 10.30 13.30 -10.91
N LEU A 50 9.92 12.51 -9.91
CA LEU A 50 10.74 11.40 -9.41
C LEU A 50 10.69 10.17 -10.32
N PHE A 51 9.59 9.97 -11.05
CA PHE A 51 9.33 8.79 -11.88
C PHE A 51 8.84 9.16 -13.30
N PRO A 52 9.58 10.01 -14.04
CA PRO A 52 9.13 10.53 -15.33
C PRO A 52 9.00 9.44 -16.42
N GLU A 53 9.71 8.32 -16.28
CA GLU A 53 9.65 7.18 -17.19
C GLU A 53 8.48 6.22 -16.91
N ASN A 54 7.77 6.37 -15.79
CA ASN A 54 6.70 5.46 -15.39
C ASN A 54 5.36 5.89 -15.98
N GLU A 55 5.16 5.65 -17.28
CA GLU A 55 3.95 6.05 -18.02
C GLU A 55 2.63 5.59 -17.36
N LYS A 56 2.63 4.40 -16.74
CA LYS A 56 1.46 3.86 -16.03
C LYS A 56 1.13 4.67 -14.79
N LEU A 57 2.15 5.06 -14.01
CA LEU A 57 1.98 5.94 -12.86
C LEU A 57 1.51 7.32 -13.30
N LEU A 58 2.11 7.91 -14.33
CA LEU A 58 1.72 9.24 -14.82
C LEU A 58 0.26 9.27 -15.25
N ARG A 59 -0.18 8.28 -16.04
CA ARG A 59 -1.59 8.12 -16.43
C ARG A 59 -2.49 7.87 -15.22
N TRP A 60 -2.03 7.12 -14.23
CA TRP A 60 -2.78 6.92 -12.99
C TRP A 60 -3.02 8.23 -12.25
N LEU A 61 -1.99 9.09 -12.13
CA LEU A 61 -2.11 10.40 -11.49
C LEU A 61 -3.10 11.30 -12.23
N ASP A 62 -3.06 11.33 -13.57
CA ASP A 62 -4.02 12.09 -14.38
C ASP A 62 -5.47 11.66 -14.10
N LEU A 63 -5.72 10.35 -14.10
CA LEU A 63 -7.05 9.80 -13.83
C LEU A 63 -7.48 10.03 -12.38
N ALA A 64 -6.55 9.94 -11.44
CA ALA A 64 -6.84 10.10 -10.04
C ALA A 64 -7.16 11.57 -9.70
N GLU A 65 -6.56 12.53 -10.39
CA GLU A 65 -6.89 13.95 -10.33
C GLU A 65 -8.25 14.23 -10.98
N GLU A 66 -8.51 13.67 -12.18
CA GLU A 66 -9.75 13.93 -12.92
C GLU A 66 -10.99 13.25 -12.30
N LYS A 67 -10.82 12.05 -11.73
CA LYS A 67 -11.95 11.15 -11.40
C LYS A 67 -12.18 10.94 -9.91
N ILE A 68 -11.23 11.28 -9.02
CA ILE A 68 -11.34 10.96 -7.58
C ILE A 68 -11.50 12.24 -6.77
N SER A 69 -12.68 12.43 -6.19
CA SER A 69 -12.92 13.46 -5.18
C SER A 69 -12.37 13.02 -3.81
N TYR A 70 -11.81 13.96 -3.05
CA TYR A 70 -11.32 13.68 -1.70
C TYR A 70 -12.45 13.37 -0.71
N GLN A 71 -12.14 12.56 0.30
CA GLN A 71 -13.03 12.22 1.41
C GLN A 71 -12.28 12.38 2.73
N GLY A 72 -12.72 13.31 3.59
CA GLY A 72 -11.98 13.64 4.82
C GLY A 72 -10.66 14.35 4.50
N LEU A 73 -9.56 13.90 5.10
CA LEU A 73 -8.23 14.43 4.77
C LEU A 73 -7.88 14.09 3.31
N PRO A 74 -7.46 15.07 2.48
CA PRO A 74 -6.96 14.81 1.14
C PRO A 74 -5.87 13.73 1.19
N SER A 75 -6.05 12.71 0.35
CA SER A 75 -5.23 11.50 0.37
C SER A 75 -5.00 11.02 -1.06
N ARG A 76 -3.86 10.37 -1.28
CA ARG A 76 -3.50 9.78 -2.57
C ARG A 76 -3.09 8.33 -2.39
N ILE A 77 -3.64 7.47 -3.25
CA ILE A 77 -3.18 6.10 -3.48
C ILE A 77 -2.32 6.09 -4.75
N ALA A 78 -1.15 5.47 -4.69
CA ALA A 78 -0.27 5.28 -5.85
C ALA A 78 0.55 4.00 -5.63
N TRP A 79 0.44 3.02 -6.52
CA TRP A 79 1.12 1.75 -6.35
C TRP A 79 2.61 1.87 -6.66
N LEU A 80 3.43 2.01 -5.62
CA LEU A 80 4.89 2.09 -5.70
C LEU A 80 5.56 0.80 -5.20
N GLY A 81 6.63 0.40 -5.87
CA GLY A 81 7.41 -0.80 -5.59
C GLY A 81 8.52 -0.62 -4.56
N TYR A 82 9.34 -1.66 -4.40
CA TYR A 82 10.55 -1.58 -3.59
C TYR A 82 11.48 -0.46 -4.12
N GLY A 83 12.10 0.31 -3.23
CA GLY A 83 12.91 1.48 -3.59
C GLY A 83 12.09 2.73 -3.91
N GLU A 84 11.07 2.63 -4.77
CA GLU A 84 10.18 3.75 -5.13
C GLU A 84 9.48 4.34 -3.89
N ARG A 85 9.00 3.49 -2.98
CA ARG A 85 8.37 3.91 -1.72
C ARG A 85 9.28 4.76 -0.84
N ALA A 86 10.54 4.34 -0.68
CA ALA A 86 11.51 5.08 0.14
C ALA A 86 11.90 6.41 -0.53
N LYS A 87 12.11 6.41 -1.85
CA LYS A 87 12.37 7.62 -2.64
C LYS A 87 11.24 8.63 -2.48
N MET A 88 9.99 8.19 -2.58
CA MET A 88 8.82 9.05 -2.40
C MET A 88 8.68 9.53 -0.96
N GLY A 89 8.84 8.65 0.03
CA GLY A 89 8.73 9.02 1.44
C GLY A 89 9.74 10.09 1.86
N LEU A 90 10.99 9.97 1.43
CA LEU A 90 12.02 10.98 1.68
C LEU A 90 11.73 12.30 0.96
N ALA A 91 11.14 12.25 -0.24
CA ALA A 91 10.75 13.46 -0.96
C ALA A 91 9.59 14.18 -0.26
N LEU A 92 8.54 13.46 0.18
CA LEU A 92 7.46 14.01 0.98
C LEU A 92 8.01 14.68 2.25
N ASN A 93 8.91 14.00 2.96
CA ASN A 93 9.52 14.55 4.17
C ASN A 93 10.31 15.83 3.91
N ARG A 94 11.08 15.87 2.80
CA ARG A 94 11.77 17.09 2.37
C ARG A 94 10.79 18.22 2.06
N LEU A 95 9.70 17.95 1.35
CA LEU A 95 8.71 18.99 1.01
C LEU A 95 8.02 19.56 2.25
N VAL A 96 7.78 18.75 3.28
CA VAL A 96 7.29 19.22 4.58
C VAL A 96 8.34 20.11 5.26
N ARG A 97 9.59 19.67 5.33
CA ARG A 97 10.70 20.44 5.91
C ARG A 97 10.90 21.80 5.25
N ASP A 98 10.82 21.82 3.92
CA ASP A 98 11.07 23.00 3.10
C ASP A 98 9.81 23.91 3.04
N GLY A 99 8.69 23.51 3.65
CA GLY A 99 7.44 24.26 3.72
C GLY A 99 6.61 24.29 2.43
N GLU A 100 6.96 23.46 1.44
CA GLU A 100 6.21 23.31 0.19
C GLU A 100 4.93 22.48 0.39
N ILE A 101 4.95 21.57 1.38
CA ILE A 101 3.76 20.93 1.93
C ILE A 101 3.51 21.55 3.30
N SER A 102 2.28 21.99 3.54
CA SER A 102 1.95 22.90 4.65
C SER A 102 1.93 22.26 6.04
N ALA A 103 1.84 20.93 6.14
CA ALA A 103 1.84 20.18 7.39
C ALA A 103 2.41 18.76 7.19
N PRO A 104 2.71 18.00 8.26
CA PRO A 104 3.19 16.62 8.13
C PRO A 104 2.27 15.72 7.29
N ILE A 105 2.88 14.74 6.62
CA ILE A 105 2.18 13.74 5.80
C ILE A 105 2.21 12.39 6.53
N VAL A 106 1.07 11.71 6.63
CA VAL A 106 1.03 10.30 7.05
C VAL A 106 1.19 9.41 5.83
N ILE A 107 2.11 8.46 5.88
CA ILE A 107 2.44 7.54 4.79
C ILE A 107 2.15 6.12 5.25
N GLY A 108 1.27 5.42 4.55
CA GLY A 108 0.85 4.07 4.91
C GLY A 108 0.44 3.23 3.71
N ARG A 109 -0.37 2.21 3.99
CA ARG A 109 -0.91 1.27 2.99
C ARG A 109 -2.09 0.50 3.57
N ASP A 110 -2.74 -0.28 2.72
CA ASP A 110 -3.59 -1.39 3.20
C ASP A 110 -2.72 -2.49 3.83
N HIS A 111 -3.36 -3.38 4.59
CA HIS A 111 -2.79 -4.65 5.05
C HIS A 111 -2.65 -5.68 3.92
N LEU A 112 -3.39 -5.51 2.81
CA LEU A 112 -3.09 -6.17 1.53
C LEU A 112 -1.86 -5.51 0.93
N ASP A 113 -0.72 -6.19 0.97
CA ASP A 113 0.52 -5.76 0.35
C ASP A 113 1.46 -6.95 0.15
N ALA A 114 2.48 -6.78 -0.67
CA ALA A 114 3.36 -7.85 -1.16
C ALA A 114 3.93 -8.79 -0.09
N GLY A 115 4.14 -8.30 1.13
CA GLY A 115 4.77 -9.07 2.21
C GLY A 115 4.09 -8.90 3.57
N SER A 116 2.84 -8.47 3.63
CA SER A 116 2.17 -8.17 4.91
C SER A 116 0.97 -9.04 5.24
N VAL A 117 0.66 -10.08 4.44
CA VAL A 117 -0.55 -10.88 4.60
C VAL A 117 -0.32 -12.35 4.23
N ALA A 118 -0.93 -13.24 5.02
CA ALA A 118 -1.20 -14.62 4.68
C ALA A 118 -2.72 -14.80 4.60
N SER A 119 -3.22 -15.25 3.45
CA SER A 119 -4.64 -15.38 3.14
C SER A 119 -4.84 -16.36 1.97
N PRO A 120 -5.02 -17.67 2.23
CA PRO A 120 -5.05 -18.72 1.20
C PRO A 120 -6.18 -18.61 0.18
N ASN A 121 -7.24 -17.86 0.48
CA ASN A 121 -8.36 -17.62 -0.43
C ASN A 121 -8.31 -16.23 -1.09
N ARG A 122 -7.16 -15.53 -1.00
CA ARG A 122 -6.98 -14.19 -1.57
C ARG A 122 -5.52 -13.92 -1.94
N GLU A 123 -4.74 -13.26 -1.09
CA GLU A 123 -3.39 -12.78 -1.46
C GLU A 123 -2.36 -13.90 -1.69
N THR A 124 -2.39 -14.94 -0.85
CA THR A 124 -1.46 -16.07 -0.92
C THR A 124 -2.12 -17.30 -1.52
N GLU A 125 -3.21 -17.14 -2.27
CA GLU A 125 -3.88 -18.25 -2.96
C GLU A 125 -3.00 -18.86 -4.05
N SER A 126 -2.80 -20.17 -4.03
CA SER A 126 -2.00 -20.90 -5.01
C SER A 126 -0.57 -20.35 -5.11
N MET A 127 0.13 -20.21 -3.98
CA MET A 127 1.57 -19.95 -4.02
C MET A 127 2.26 -21.10 -4.75
N LYS A 128 3.27 -20.77 -5.56
CA LYS A 128 3.91 -21.74 -6.47
C LYS A 128 4.53 -22.93 -5.72
N ASP A 129 4.93 -22.71 -4.48
CA ASP A 129 5.53 -23.69 -3.57
C ASP A 129 4.53 -24.29 -2.55
N GLY A 130 3.24 -23.95 -2.65
CA GLY A 130 2.20 -24.40 -1.73
C GLY A 130 2.26 -23.76 -0.34
N SER A 131 2.98 -22.65 -0.18
CA SER A 131 3.14 -21.94 1.09
C SER A 131 1.95 -21.05 1.49
N ASP A 132 0.79 -21.24 0.87
CA ASP A 132 -0.40 -20.39 0.97
C ASP A 132 -0.77 -20.00 2.40
N ALA A 133 -0.69 -20.94 3.34
CA ALA A 133 -1.12 -20.79 4.72
C ALA A 133 0.01 -20.40 5.71
N VAL A 134 1.22 -20.14 5.23
CA VAL A 134 2.35 -19.76 6.08
C VAL A 134 2.14 -18.34 6.63
N GLY A 135 1.74 -18.24 7.90
CA GLY A 135 1.43 -16.97 8.57
C GLY A 135 2.64 -16.17 9.07
N ASP A 136 3.83 -16.78 9.09
CA ASP A 136 5.03 -16.19 9.68
C ASP A 136 5.41 -14.85 9.04
N TRP A 137 5.26 -14.73 7.73
CA TRP A 137 5.61 -13.53 6.97
C TRP A 137 4.82 -12.30 7.42
N ALA A 138 3.53 -12.45 7.73
CA ALA A 138 2.71 -11.36 8.23
C ALA A 138 3.17 -10.92 9.64
N VAL A 139 3.57 -11.86 10.50
CA VAL A 139 4.10 -11.56 11.84
C VAL A 139 5.45 -10.84 11.73
N LEU A 140 6.36 -11.37 10.90
CA LEU A 140 7.67 -10.76 10.65
C LEU A 140 7.53 -9.36 10.05
N ASN A 141 6.53 -9.11 9.21
CA ASN A 141 6.25 -7.77 8.68
C ASN A 141 5.91 -6.77 9.79
N ALA A 142 5.09 -7.15 10.78
CA ALA A 142 4.82 -6.29 11.92
C ALA A 142 6.11 -6.04 12.73
N LEU A 143 6.82 -7.11 13.09
CA LEU A 143 8.04 -7.02 13.91
C LEU A 143 9.13 -6.17 13.27
N ILE A 144 9.39 -6.35 11.97
CA ILE A 144 10.43 -5.58 11.29
C ILE A 144 10.04 -4.11 11.15
N ASN A 145 8.78 -3.79 10.92
CA ASN A 145 8.34 -2.40 10.83
C ASN A 145 8.34 -1.71 12.21
N THR A 146 8.11 -2.45 13.30
CA THR A 146 8.35 -1.94 14.67
C THR A 146 9.83 -1.64 14.87
N ALA A 147 10.71 -2.59 14.54
CA ALA A 147 12.15 -2.42 14.69
C ALA A 147 12.73 -1.31 13.79
N ALA A 148 12.17 -1.12 12.59
CA ALA A 148 12.57 -0.10 11.64
C ALA A 148 12.08 1.32 11.99
N GLY A 149 11.23 1.47 13.01
CA GLY A 149 10.76 2.77 13.48
C GLY A 149 9.51 3.31 12.79
N GLY A 150 8.59 2.44 12.35
CA GLY A 150 7.26 2.90 11.92
C GLY A 150 6.53 3.64 13.06
N SER A 151 5.81 4.71 12.74
CA SER A 151 5.10 5.53 13.73
C SER A 151 3.98 4.77 14.44
N TRP A 152 3.28 3.88 13.73
CA TRP A 152 2.44 2.86 14.36
C TRP A 152 2.31 1.62 13.49
N ILE A 153 2.30 0.47 14.17
CA ILE A 153 2.24 -0.86 13.58
C ILE A 153 1.03 -1.58 14.11
N SER A 154 0.34 -2.33 13.25
CA SER A 154 -0.81 -3.15 13.62
C SER A 154 -0.66 -4.57 13.12
N PHE A 155 -1.22 -5.52 13.85
CA PHE A 155 -1.36 -6.91 13.41
C PHE A 155 -2.78 -7.36 13.68
N HIS A 156 -3.48 -7.76 12.62
CA HIS A 156 -4.91 -8.07 12.64
C HIS A 156 -5.16 -9.48 12.08
N HIS A 157 -6.34 -10.00 12.42
CA HIS A 157 -6.83 -11.30 11.99
C HIS A 157 -8.17 -11.16 11.25
N GLY A 158 -8.34 -11.91 10.17
CA GLY A 158 -9.61 -12.11 9.46
C GLY A 158 -10.12 -10.93 8.65
N GLY A 159 -9.31 -9.92 8.39
CA GLY A 159 -9.68 -8.83 7.49
C GLY A 159 -9.85 -9.32 6.05
N GLY A 160 -10.87 -8.79 5.37
CA GLY A 160 -11.21 -9.14 3.99
C GLY A 160 -11.97 -10.46 3.83
N VAL A 161 -11.43 -11.55 4.35
CA VAL A 161 -11.93 -12.93 4.13
C VAL A 161 -12.64 -13.54 5.35
N GLY A 162 -12.71 -12.83 6.47
CA GLY A 162 -13.41 -13.27 7.68
C GLY A 162 -12.54 -14.09 8.63
N MET A 163 -13.10 -14.39 9.81
CA MET A 163 -12.39 -15.08 10.89
C MET A 163 -11.83 -16.45 10.44
N GLY A 164 -10.57 -16.71 10.75
CA GLY A 164 -9.87 -17.97 10.48
C GLY A 164 -9.15 -18.01 9.13
N TYR A 165 -9.35 -17.01 8.26
CA TYR A 165 -8.88 -17.08 6.87
C TYR A 165 -7.71 -16.14 6.54
N SER A 166 -7.34 -15.19 7.42
CA SER A 166 -6.21 -14.31 7.17
C SER A 166 -5.49 -13.83 8.44
N LEU A 167 -4.19 -13.60 8.29
CA LEU A 167 -3.32 -12.90 9.23
C LEU A 167 -2.57 -11.81 8.47
N HIS A 168 -2.58 -10.58 8.97
CA HIS A 168 -1.97 -9.47 8.23
C HIS A 168 -1.57 -8.26 9.07
N ALA A 169 -0.51 -7.59 8.64
CA ALA A 169 0.12 -6.45 9.32
C ALA A 169 -0.06 -5.12 8.56
N GLY A 170 -0.23 -4.05 9.32
CA GLY A 170 -0.27 -2.68 8.84
C GLY A 170 0.92 -1.89 9.35
N MET A 171 1.32 -0.89 8.57
CA MET A 171 2.42 0.01 8.91
C MET A 171 2.05 1.41 8.44
N VAL A 172 2.31 2.40 9.28
CA VAL A 172 2.30 3.82 8.92
C VAL A 172 3.53 4.51 9.50
N VAL A 173 4.05 5.49 8.77
CA VAL A 173 5.09 6.41 9.22
C VAL A 173 4.68 7.85 8.94
N VAL A 174 5.03 8.77 9.83
CA VAL A 174 4.83 10.21 9.67
C VAL A 174 6.08 10.82 9.06
N ALA A 175 5.90 11.66 8.04
CA ALA A 175 6.93 12.52 7.47
C ALA A 175 6.68 13.96 7.98
N ASP A 176 7.44 14.40 8.97
CA ASP A 176 7.26 15.66 9.70
C ASP A 176 8.37 16.71 9.48
N GLY A 177 9.36 16.42 8.63
CA GLY A 177 10.42 17.36 8.21
C GLY A 177 11.84 16.94 8.56
#